data_AF-A0AB33JIU4-F1
#
_entry.id   AF-A0AB33JIU4-F1
#
_cell.length_a   1.000
_cell.length_b   1.000
_cell.length_c   1.000
_cell.angle_alpha   90.00
_cell.angle_beta   90.00
_cell.angle_gamma   90.00
#
_symmetry.space_group_name_H-M   'P 1'
#
loop_
_entity.id
_entity.type
_entity.pdbx_description
1 polymer ?
#
loop_
_entity_poly.entity_id
_entity_poly.type
_entity_poly.pdbx_seq_one_letter_code
_entity_poly.pdbx_strand_id
1 'polypeptide(L)'
;MITEHLIRKKFVHQTMTDAVSRLYAAWRPAVSAFQIRSGQLQRFAQGAASKHISEGAYELRFFIPLHLRFLDIQYRRHKPRGTKAKGQGNLYNKIVWPILYKHVFPELRYGFTDEVRRELRGELKRAVEI
;
A
#
# COMPACT_ATOMS: atom_id res chain seq x y z
N MET A 1 26.76 12.70 11.64
CA MET A 1 26.86 11.25 11.96
C MET A 1 25.50 10.60 11.72
N ILE A 2 25.44 9.45 11.05
CA ILE A 2 24.17 8.74 10.83
C ILE A 2 23.77 7.98 12.09
N THR A 3 22.64 8.37 12.68
CA THR A 3 22.11 7.78 13.90
C THR A 3 21.25 6.56 13.60
N GLU A 4 21.13 5.66 14.58
CA GLU A 4 20.23 4.50 14.48
C GLU A 4 18.77 4.92 14.30
N HIS A 5 18.39 6.04 14.92
CA HIS A 5 17.08 6.66 14.74
C HIS A 5 16.82 7.02 13.28
N LEU A 6 17.79 7.62 12.59
CA LEU A 6 17.64 8.00 11.17
C LEU A 6 17.50 6.76 10.27
N ILE A 7 18.28 5.70 10.55
CA ILE A 7 18.20 4.44 9.80
C ILE A 7 16.82 3.81 9.95
N ARG A 8 16.31 3.72 11.20
CA ARG A 8 14.98 3.19 11.48
C ARG A 8 13.88 4.03 10.81
N LYS A 9 14.01 5.36 10.85
CA LYS A 9 13.07 6.27 10.18
C LYS A 9 13.03 6.03 8.66
N LYS A 10 14.19 5.82 8.04
CA LYS A 10 14.29 5.49 6.62
C LYS A 10 13.65 4.14 6.30
N PHE A 11 13.94 3.11 7.09
CA PHE A 11 13.32 1.79 6.94
C PHE A 11 11.79 1.88 6.95
N VAL A 12 11.21 2.46 8.01
CA VAL A 12 9.76 2.62 8.14
C VAL A 12 9.21 3.43 6.95
N HIS A 13 9.90 4.50 6.54
CA HIS A 13 9.47 5.30 5.40
C HIS A 13 9.42 4.51 4.09
N GLN A 14 10.44 3.70 3.81
CA GLN A 14 10.50 2.86 2.61
C GLN A 14 9.43 1.79 2.64
N THR A 15 9.32 1.00 3.72
CA THR A 15 8.28 -0.04 3.87
C THR A 15 6.88 0.53 3.67
N MET A 16 6.60 1.69 4.27
CA MET A 16 5.30 2.34 4.19
C MET A 16 5.04 2.97 2.80
N THR A 17 6.07 3.49 2.14
CA THR A 17 5.94 4.01 0.77
C THR A 17 5.72 2.88 -0.23
N ASP A 18 6.43 1.77 -0.08
CA ASP A 18 6.28 0.58 -0.92
C ASP A 18 4.89 -0.03 -0.78
N ALA A 19 4.32 -0.03 0.44
CA ALA A 19 2.94 -0.44 0.67
C ALA A 19 1.96 0.33 -0.21
N VAL A 20 2.13 1.65 -0.31
CA VAL A 20 1.28 2.55 -1.11
C VAL A 20 1.39 2.20 -2.58
N SER A 21 2.63 2.08 -3.05
CA SER A 21 2.93 1.74 -4.43
C SER A 21 2.30 0.40 -4.81
N ARG A 22 2.41 -0.62 -3.93
CA ARG A 22 1.80 -1.94 -4.12
C ARG A 22 0.27 -1.88 -4.15
N LEU A 23 -0.34 -1.10 -3.27
CA LEU A 23 -1.80 -0.92 -3.24
C LEU A 23 -2.31 -0.33 -4.55
N TYR A 24 -1.73 0.78 -5.01
CA TYR A 24 -2.13 1.40 -6.28
C TYR A 24 -1.81 0.51 -7.49
N ALA A 25 -0.67 -0.17 -7.49
CA ALA A 25 -0.34 -1.12 -8.56
C ALA A 25 -1.35 -2.28 -8.63
N ALA A 26 -1.87 -2.76 -7.50
CA ALA A 26 -2.91 -3.78 -7.46
C ALA A 26 -4.29 -3.23 -7.84
N TRP A 27 -4.60 -1.98 -7.47
CA TRP A 27 -5.90 -1.36 -7.80
C TRP A 27 -6.05 -1.02 -9.27
N ARG A 28 -5.01 -0.53 -9.96
CA ARG A 28 -5.08 -0.13 -11.38
C ARG A 28 -5.71 -1.19 -12.29
N PRO A 29 -5.19 -2.44 -12.37
CA PRO A 29 -5.77 -3.47 -13.23
C PRO A 29 -7.13 -3.97 -12.72
N ALA A 30 -7.37 -3.92 -11.41
CA ALA A 30 -8.65 -4.33 -10.86
C ALA A 30 -9.76 -3.32 -11.22
N VAL A 31 -9.48 -2.02 -11.13
CA VAL A 31 -10.39 -0.93 -11.47
C VAL A 31 -10.64 -0.85 -12.98
N SER A 32 -9.66 -1.15 -13.82
CA SER A 32 -9.84 -1.12 -15.28
C SER A 32 -10.86 -2.15 -15.79
N ALA A 33 -11.20 -3.18 -15.00
CA ALA A 33 -12.23 -4.15 -15.34
C ALA A 33 -13.66 -3.59 -15.21
N PHE A 34 -13.84 -2.43 -14.59
CA PHE A 34 -15.15 -1.82 -14.36
C PHE A 34 -15.49 -0.82 -15.47
N GLN A 35 -16.78 -0.74 -15.83
CA GLN A 35 -17.26 0.28 -16.77
C GLN A 35 -17.09 1.69 -16.19
N ILE A 36 -16.61 2.61 -17.03
CA ILE A 36 -16.41 4.01 -16.66
C ILE A 36 -17.74 4.74 -16.74
N ARG A 37 -18.17 5.37 -15.64
CA ARG A 37 -19.33 6.27 -15.60
C ARG A 37 -18.94 7.71 -15.28
N SER A 38 -18.30 7.91 -14.12
CA SER A 38 -17.87 9.25 -13.64
C SER A 38 -16.36 9.46 -13.60
N GLY A 39 -15.55 8.43 -13.87
CA GLY A 39 -14.09 8.47 -13.79
C GLY A 39 -13.51 8.53 -12.36
N GLN A 40 -14.33 8.71 -11.32
CA GLN A 40 -13.87 8.86 -9.93
C GLN A 40 -13.07 7.65 -9.42
N LEU A 41 -13.50 6.44 -9.79
CA LEU A 41 -12.81 5.21 -9.41
C LEU A 41 -11.41 5.11 -10.05
N GLN A 42 -11.26 5.57 -11.30
CA GLN A 42 -9.97 5.62 -11.98
C GLN A 42 -9.04 6.66 -11.37
N ARG A 43 -9.56 7.87 -11.06
CA ARG A 43 -8.80 8.93 -10.37
C ARG A 43 -8.29 8.44 -9.01
N PHE A 44 -9.12 7.74 -8.25
CA PHE A 44 -8.69 7.08 -7.02
C PHE A 44 -7.54 6.10 -7.27
N ALA A 45 -7.65 5.21 -8.26
CA ALA A 45 -6.61 4.22 -8.56
C ALA A 45 -5.31 4.81 -9.13
N GLN A 46 -5.33 6.05 -9.61
CA GLN A 46 -4.13 6.78 -10.06
C GLN A 46 -3.30 7.31 -8.89
N GLY A 47 -3.95 7.60 -7.77
CA GLY A 47 -3.31 7.73 -6.46
C GLY A 47 -3.39 9.11 -5.84
N ALA A 48 -3.75 9.13 -4.55
CA ALA A 48 -3.61 10.25 -3.65
C ALA A 48 -3.41 9.69 -2.23
N ALA A 49 -2.16 9.45 -1.85
CA ALA A 49 -1.81 9.15 -0.46
C ALA A 49 -1.12 10.37 0.14
N SER A 50 -1.57 10.80 1.32
CA SER A 50 -0.86 11.84 2.07
C SER A 50 0.03 11.18 3.12
N LYS A 51 1.25 11.71 3.22
CA LYS A 51 2.25 11.27 4.19
C LYS A 51 2.36 12.36 5.26
N HIS A 52 2.27 11.98 6.52
CA HIS A 52 2.57 12.89 7.63
C HIS A 52 3.64 12.26 8.51
N ILE A 53 4.79 12.93 8.60
CA ILE A 53 5.96 12.45 9.33
C ILE A 53 6.20 13.43 10.47
N SER A 54 6.12 12.94 11.71
CA SER A 54 6.47 13.69 12.92
C SER A 54 7.69 13.07 13.60
N GLU A 55 8.22 13.70 14.66
CA GLU A 55 9.43 13.24 15.37
C GLU A 55 9.25 11.86 16.04
N GLY A 56 8.02 11.49 16.41
CA GLY A 56 7.72 10.23 17.08
C GLY A 56 6.76 9.29 16.34
N ALA A 57 6.07 9.78 15.30
CA ALA A 57 5.05 9.00 14.61
C ALA A 57 5.17 9.12 13.09
N TYR A 58 5.08 7.97 12.43
CA TYR A 58 4.94 7.86 10.99
C TYR A 58 3.47 7.58 10.67
N GLU A 59 2.78 8.58 10.13
CA GLU A 59 1.38 8.43 9.73
C GLU A 59 1.27 8.42 8.21
N LEU A 60 0.61 7.39 7.70
CA LEU A 60 0.31 7.23 6.30
C LEU A 60 -1.19 7.20 6.11
N ARG A 61 -1.71 8.22 5.44
CA ARG A 61 -3.15 8.35 5.20
C ARG A 61 -3.45 7.94 3.77
N PHE A 62 -4.33 6.96 3.67
CA PHE A 62 -4.86 6.49 2.41
C PHE A 62 -6.30 6.93 2.30
N PHE A 63 -6.66 7.54 1.17
CA PHE A 63 -8.05 7.64 0.81
C PHE A 63 -8.49 6.28 0.25
N ILE A 64 -9.21 5.47 1.03
CA ILE A 64 -9.83 4.24 0.54
C ILE A 64 -11.33 4.50 0.40
N PRO A 65 -11.86 4.62 -0.83
CA PRO A 65 -13.26 4.93 -1.00
C PRO A 65 -14.15 3.82 -0.42
N LEU A 66 -15.08 4.19 0.47
CA LEU A 66 -16.02 3.25 1.09
C LEU A 66 -16.83 2.45 0.05
N HIS A 67 -17.06 3.05 -1.12
CA HIS A 67 -17.74 2.40 -2.24
C HIS A 67 -17.00 1.20 -2.84
N LEU A 68 -15.70 1.01 -2.58
CA LEU A 68 -15.00 -0.22 -2.98
C LEU A 68 -15.64 -1.48 -2.38
N ARG A 69 -16.11 -1.41 -1.13
CA ARG A 69 -16.80 -2.54 -0.49
C ARG A 69 -18.17 -2.80 -1.13
N PHE A 70 -18.88 -1.75 -1.52
CA PHE A 70 -20.16 -1.90 -2.21
C PHE A 70 -19.99 -2.45 -3.63
N LEU A 71 -18.94 -2.06 -4.35
CA LEU A 71 -18.55 -2.65 -5.63
C LEU A 71 -18.24 -4.14 -5.47
N ASP A 72 -17.47 -4.51 -4.43
CA ASP A 72 -17.21 -5.92 -4.09
C ASP A 72 -18.49 -6.73 -3.87
N ILE A 73 -19.56 -6.13 -3.34
CA ILE A 73 -20.85 -6.79 -3.09
C ILE A 73 -21.70 -6.85 -4.36
N GLN A 74 -21.81 -5.72 -5.09
CA GLN A 74 -22.62 -5.62 -6.30
C GLN A 74 -22.16 -6.60 -7.38
N TYR A 75 -20.86 -6.67 -7.62
CA TYR A 75 -20.31 -7.54 -8.67
C TYR A 75 -20.28 -9.03 -8.26
N ARG A 76 -20.48 -9.36 -6.98
CA ARG A 76 -20.79 -10.72 -6.55
C ARG A 76 -22.24 -11.12 -6.82
N ARG A 77 -23.19 -10.18 -6.72
CA ARG A 77 -24.64 -10.44 -6.89
C ARG A 77 -25.04 -10.74 -8.34
N HIS A 78 -24.28 -10.25 -9.32
CA HIS A 78 -24.49 -10.58 -10.74
C HIS A 78 -24.02 -12.00 -11.13
N LYS A 79 -23.51 -12.79 -10.18
CA LYS A 79 -23.20 -14.21 -10.40
C LYS A 79 -24.18 -15.11 -9.64
N PRO A 80 -24.53 -16.30 -10.16
CA PRO A 80 -25.39 -17.25 -9.46
C PRO A 80 -24.84 -17.62 -8.08
N ARG A 81 -25.74 -17.75 -7.09
CA ARG A 81 -25.40 -18.09 -5.69
C ARG A 81 -24.44 -19.29 -5.65
N GLY A 82 -23.34 -19.17 -4.92
CA GLY A 82 -22.34 -20.23 -4.74
C GLY A 82 -21.15 -20.17 -5.71
N THR A 83 -21.19 -19.37 -6.77
CA THR A 83 -19.98 -19.14 -7.58
C THR A 83 -19.07 -18.13 -6.88
N LYS A 84 -17.92 -18.60 -6.36
CA LYS A 84 -16.82 -17.69 -5.97
C LYS A 84 -16.55 -16.80 -7.18
N ALA A 85 -16.49 -15.48 -7.00
CA ALA A 85 -16.03 -14.56 -8.04
C ALA A 85 -14.59 -14.91 -8.44
N LYS A 86 -14.44 -15.92 -9.31
CA LYS A 86 -13.21 -16.22 -10.04
C LYS A 86 -13.04 -15.11 -11.05
N GLY A 87 -11.92 -14.38 -10.96
CA GLY A 87 -11.44 -13.46 -11.98
C GLY A 87 -11.99 -12.04 -12.00
N GLN A 88 -12.87 -11.61 -11.08
CA GLN A 88 -13.37 -10.23 -11.04
C GLN A 88 -12.96 -9.59 -9.70
N GLY A 89 -12.25 -8.46 -9.78
CA GLY A 89 -11.42 -7.90 -8.71
C GLY A 89 -12.22 -7.51 -7.47
N ASN A 90 -11.99 -8.19 -6.35
CA ASN A 90 -12.42 -7.64 -5.06
C ASN A 90 -11.43 -6.52 -4.69
N LEU A 91 -11.89 -5.28 -4.83
CA LEU A 91 -11.11 -4.06 -4.71
C LEU A 91 -10.65 -3.78 -3.29
N TYR A 92 -11.46 -4.13 -2.28
CA TYR A 92 -11.13 -3.81 -0.90
C TYR A 92 -10.47 -5.00 -0.21
N ASN A 93 -11.22 -6.07 0.05
CA ASN A 93 -10.75 -7.13 0.95
C ASN A 93 -9.58 -7.97 0.38
N LYS A 94 -9.50 -8.14 -0.95
CA LYS A 94 -8.42 -8.95 -1.55
C LYS A 94 -7.17 -8.13 -1.90
N ILE A 95 -7.24 -6.80 -1.89
CA ILE A 95 -6.10 -5.94 -2.23
C ILE A 95 -5.51 -5.32 -0.96
N VAL A 96 -6.36 -4.70 -0.12
CA VAL A 96 -5.89 -3.97 1.05
C VAL A 96 -5.30 -4.90 2.11
N TRP A 97 -6.08 -5.87 2.57
CA TRP A 97 -5.66 -6.71 3.70
C TRP A 97 -4.45 -7.58 3.43
N PRO A 98 -4.30 -8.25 2.26
CA PRO A 98 -3.10 -9.01 1.99
C PRO A 98 -1.84 -8.14 1.97
N ILE A 99 -1.93 -6.93 1.41
CA ILE A 99 -0.79 -6.01 1.42
C ILE A 99 -0.43 -5.63 2.85
N LEU A 100 -1.41 -5.22 3.67
CA LEU A 100 -1.13 -4.84 5.07
C LEU A 100 -0.62 -6.03 5.90
N TYR A 101 -1.35 -7.14 5.95
CA TYR A 101 -1.06 -8.24 6.87
C TYR A 101 0.04 -9.18 6.40
N LYS A 102 0.27 -9.33 5.09
CA LYS A 102 1.29 -10.26 4.57
C LYS A 102 2.57 -9.57 4.13
N HIS A 103 2.53 -8.26 3.90
CA HIS A 103 3.71 -7.51 3.48
C HIS A 103 4.09 -6.44 4.50
N VAL A 104 3.22 -5.46 4.78
CA VAL A 104 3.61 -4.30 5.60
C VAL A 104 3.92 -4.69 7.05
N PHE A 105 2.99 -5.36 7.73
CA PHE A 105 3.19 -5.69 9.15
C PHE A 105 4.33 -6.68 9.39
N PRO A 106 4.50 -7.75 8.59
CA PRO A 106 5.66 -8.61 8.72
C PRO A 106 6.98 -7.86 8.50
N GLU A 107 7.04 -7.00 7.48
CA GLU A 107 8.23 -6.21 7.19
C GLU A 107 8.56 -5.27 8.36
N LEU A 108 7.58 -4.50 8.84
CA LEU A 108 7.78 -3.61 9.99
C LEU A 108 8.19 -4.35 11.27
N ARG A 109 7.73 -5.59 11.45
CA ARG A 109 7.99 -6.37 12.66
C ARG A 109 9.30 -7.14 12.62
N TYR A 110 9.71 -7.63 11.44
CA TYR A 110 10.81 -8.58 11.31
C TYR A 110 11.84 -8.22 10.23
N GLY A 111 11.53 -7.28 9.34
CA GLY A 111 12.39 -6.90 8.21
C GLY A 111 13.55 -5.98 8.58
N PHE A 112 13.58 -5.43 9.79
CA PHE A 112 14.69 -4.58 10.25
C PHE A 112 15.90 -5.38 10.73
N THR A 113 16.51 -6.15 9.83
CA THR A 113 17.68 -7.00 10.13
C THR A 113 18.99 -6.20 10.13
N ASP A 114 20.08 -6.82 10.57
CA ASP A 114 21.41 -6.20 10.59
C ASP A 114 21.94 -5.93 9.18
N GLU A 115 21.59 -6.75 8.20
CA GLU A 115 21.88 -6.55 6.77
C GLU A 115 21.20 -5.29 6.26
N VAL A 116 19.88 -5.18 6.47
CA VAL A 116 19.09 -4.01 6.05
C VAL A 116 19.59 -2.76 6.75
N ARG A 117 19.90 -2.82 8.05
CA ARG A 117 20.48 -1.70 8.79
C ARG A 117 21.80 -1.22 8.18
N ARG A 118 22.69 -2.16 7.81
CA ARG A 118 24.00 -1.84 7.19
C ARG A 118 23.82 -1.20 5.82
N GLU A 119 22.93 -1.73 4.99
CA GLU A 119 22.61 -1.20 3.66
C GLU A 119 22.07 0.22 3.75
N LEU A 120 21.03 0.44 4.57
CA LEU A 120 20.41 1.75 4.75
C LEU A 120 21.39 2.79 5.30
N ARG A 121 22.29 2.38 6.20
CA ARG A 121 23.37 3.24 6.67
C ARG A 121 24.29 3.63 5.52
N GLY A 122 24.67 2.70 4.64
CA GLY A 122 25.49 2.97 3.47
C GLY A 122 24.81 3.95 2.51
N GLU A 123 23.52 3.76 2.23
CA GLU A 123 22.75 4.69 1.40
C GLU A 123 22.66 6.10 2.01
N LEU A 124 22.44 6.19 3.33
CA LEU A 124 22.40 7.48 4.02
C LEU A 124 23.77 8.19 4.02
N LYS A 125 24.89 7.44 4.06
CA LYS A 125 26.24 8.03 3.95
C LYS A 125 26.42 8.66 2.58
N ARG A 126 26.15 7.89 1.53
CA ARG A 126 26.25 8.35 0.14
C ARG A 126 25.39 9.59 -0.12
N ALA A 127 24.19 9.67 0.46
CA ALA A 127 23.30 10.81 0.28
C ALA A 127 23.78 12.11 0.97
N VAL A 128 24.73 12.02 1.91
CA VAL A 128 25.29 13.17 2.64
C VAL A 128 26.69 13.54 2.11
N GLU A 129 27.34 12.64 1.40
CA GLU A 129 28.65 12.86 0.76
C GLU A 129 28.55 13.52 -0.64
N ILE A 130 27.32 13.74 -1.13
CA ILE A 130 26.99 14.54 -2.32
C ILE A 130 26.61 15.95 -1.86
#